data_AF-A0A3D9LGK2-F1
#
_entry.id   AF-A0A3D9LGK2-F1
#
_cell.length_a   1.000
_cell.length_b   1.000
_cell.length_c   1.000
_cell.angle_alpha   90.00
_cell.angle_beta   90.00
_cell.angle_gamma   90.00
#
_symmetry.space_group_name_H-M   'P 1'
#
loop_
_entity.id
_entity.type
_entity.pdbx_description
1 polymer ?
#
loop_
_entity_poly.entity_id
_entity_poly.type
_entity_poly.pdbx_seq_one_letter_code
_entity_poly.pdbx_strand_id
1 'polypeptide(L)' 'MVTVHINEKSKQAKALIEMLKTFSFVEIEEKPRYNEETEQAIKEAKAGKNLIQTKSHEDLMEKLRS' A
#
# COMPACT_ATOMS: atom_id res chain seq x y z
N MET A 1 13.11 3.82 26.28
CA MET A 1 12.40 3.51 25.02
C MET A 1 13.38 2.77 24.13
N VAL A 2 13.06 1.55 23.73
CA VAL A 2 13.92 0.74 22.84
C VAL A 2 13.23 0.70 21.49
N THR A 3 13.86 1.25 20.46
CA THR A 3 13.34 1.26 19.09
C THR A 3 14.13 0.25 18.27
N VAL A 4 13.46 -0.79 17.79
CA VAL A 4 14.07 -1.82 16.95
C VAL A 4 13.76 -1.51 15.48
N HIS A 5 14.79 -1.34 14.67
CA HIS A 5 14.65 -1.16 13.23
C HIS A 5 14.71 -2.51 12.52
N ILE A 6 13.57 -2.98 12.02
CA ILE A 6 13.47 -4.23 11.26
C ILE A 6 13.36 -3.89 9.77
N ASN A 7 14.23 -4.47 8.95
CA ASN A 7 14.11 -4.38 7.49
C ASN A 7 13.13 -5.43 6.98
N GLU A 8 11.87 -5.04 6.76
CA GLU A 8 10.76 -5.92 6.36
C GLU A 8 10.96 -6.65 5.01
N LYS A 9 11.95 -6.24 4.21
CA LYS A 9 12.26 -6.88 2.92
C LYS A 9 12.94 -8.25 3.08
N SER A 10 13.50 -8.55 4.25
CA SER A 10 14.12 -9.84 4.56
C SER A 10 13.07 -10.91 4.87
N LYS A 11 13.33 -12.18 4.49
CA LYS A 11 12.46 -13.32 4.85
C LYS A 11 12.38 -13.52 6.37
N GLN A 12 13.50 -13.34 7.05
CA GLN A 12 13.62 -13.48 8.51
C GLN A 12 12.82 -12.39 9.23
N ALA A 13 12.85 -11.16 8.69
CA ALA A 13 12.06 -10.05 9.22
C ALA A 13 10.55 -10.30 9.13
N LYS A 14 10.06 -10.88 8.03
CA LYS A 14 8.64 -11.24 7.89
C LYS A 14 8.18 -12.26 8.92
N ALA A 15 8.96 -13.33 9.11
CA ALA A 15 8.67 -14.35 10.12
C ALA A 15 8.67 -13.76 11.54
N LEU A 16 9.60 -12.85 11.84
CA LEU A 16 9.64 -12.16 13.11
C LEU A 16 8.39 -11.27 13.31
N ILE A 17 7.98 -10.52 12.29
CA ILE A 17 6.78 -9.68 12.34
C ILE A 17 5.52 -10.52 12.52
N GLU A 18 5.40 -11.66 11.82
CA GLU A 18 4.27 -12.59 11.99
C GLU A 18 4.21 -13.17 13.39
N MET A 19 5.34 -13.54 13.97
CA MET A 19 5.42 -13.96 15.38
C MET A 19 4.98 -12.82 16.30
N LEU A 20 5.45 -11.60 16.08
CA LEU A 20 5.11 -10.44 16.90
C LEU A 20 3.60 -10.13 16.86
N LYS A 21 2.93 -10.35 15.72
CA LYS A 21 1.47 -10.20 15.58
C LYS A 21 0.66 -11.15 16.46
N THR A 22 1.24 -12.22 16.98
CA THR A 22 0.52 -13.17 17.85
C THR A 22 0.31 -12.66 19.28
N PHE A 23 1.08 -11.65 19.70
CA PHE A 23 0.96 -11.07 21.02
C PHE A 23 -0.14 -10.02 21.07
N SER A 24 -1.03 -10.12 22.05
CA SER A 24 -2.19 -9.22 22.22
C SER A 24 -1.83 -7.77 22.58
N PHE A 25 -0.57 -7.51 22.94
CA PHE A 25 -0.04 -6.20 23.33
C PHE A 25 0.83 -5.56 22.24
N VAL A 26 0.94 -6.20 21.06
CA VAL A 26 1.72 -5.68 19.95
C VAL A 26 0.79 -4.96 18.98
N GLU A 27 0.96 -3.65 18.89
CA GLU A 27 0.36 -2.84 17.85
C GLU A 27 1.43 -2.55 16.80
N ILE A 28 1.14 -2.88 15.54
CA ILE A 28 2.02 -2.53 14.42
C ILE A 28 1.47 -1.26 13.83
N GLU A 29 2.19 -0.16 14.04
CA GLU A 29 1.96 1.08 13.32
C GLU A 29 2.36 0.87 11.85
N GLU A 30 1.38 0.51 11.02
CA GLU A 30 1.57 0.47 9.57
C GLU A 30 1.86 1.89 9.09
N LYS A 31 3.12 2.15 8.74
CA LYS A 31 3.44 3.38 8.03
C LYS A 31 2.78 3.31 6.64
N PRO A 32 2.05 4.36 6.22
CA PRO A 32 1.49 4.39 4.88
C PRO A 32 2.64 4.19 3.89
N ARG A 33 2.45 3.24 2.98
CA ARG A 33 3.50 2.83 2.04
C ARG A 33 3.77 3.92 1.00
N TYR A 34 2.76 4.76 0.79
CA TYR A 34 2.79 5.87 -0.15
C TYR A 34 2.50 7.20 0.56
N ASN A 35 2.67 8.32 -0.16
CA ASN A 35 2.23 9.61 0.34
C ASN A 35 0.69 9.66 0.44
N GLU A 36 0.16 10.64 1.16
CA GLU A 36 -1.29 10.76 1.43
C GLU A 36 -2.12 10.81 0.15
N GLU A 37 -1.62 11.51 -0.87
CA GLU A 37 -2.28 11.64 -2.18
C GLU A 37 -2.42 10.29 -2.89
N THR A 38 -1.36 9.49 -2.91
CA THR A 38 -1.40 8.15 -3.54
C THR A 38 -2.29 7.19 -2.76
N GLU A 39 -2.26 7.24 -1.42
CA GLU A 39 -3.16 6.44 -0.58
C GLU A 39 -4.63 6.79 -0.84
N GLN A 40 -4.94 8.08 -1.02
CA GLN A 40 -6.29 8.53 -1.40
C GLN A 40 -6.67 8.03 -2.80
N ALA A 41 -5.79 8.18 -3.79
CA ALA A 41 -6.04 7.69 -5.15
C ALA A 41 -6.30 6.17 -5.18
N ILE A 42 -5.56 5.38 -4.39
CA ILE A 42 -5.78 3.93 -4.26
C ILE A 42 -7.14 3.64 -3.61
N LYS A 43 -7.51 4.35 -2.55
CA LYS A 43 -8.81 4.19 -1.87
C LYS A 43 -9.97 4.52 -2.80
N GLU A 44 -9.87 5.60 -3.56
CA GLU A 44 -10.88 6.01 -4.55
C GLU A 44 -11.02 4.99 -5.68
N ALA A 45 -9.89 4.53 -6.24
CA ALA A 45 -9.89 3.50 -7.27
C ALA A 45 -10.53 2.19 -6.79
N LYS A 46 -10.22 1.74 -5.55
CA LYS A 46 -10.86 0.57 -4.92
C LYS A 46 -12.36 0.77 -4.70
N ALA A 47 -12.78 2.00 -4.40
CA ALA A 47 -14.19 2.35 -4.25
C ALA A 47 -14.91 2.58 -5.59
N GLY A 48 -14.23 2.42 -6.72
CA GLY A 48 -14.78 2.64 -8.06
C GLY A 48 -14.98 4.11 -8.42
N LYS A 49 -14.41 5.04 -7.66
CA LYS A 49 -14.49 6.49 -7.90
C LYS A 49 -13.33 6.93 -8.79
N ASN A 50 -13.57 7.97 -9.60
CA ASN A 50 -12.56 8.59 -10.47
C ASN A 50 -11.86 7.61 -11.43
N LEU A 51 -12.55 6.52 -11.81
CA LEU A 51 -12.05 5.56 -12.78
C LEU A 51 -12.42 5.99 -14.20
N ILE A 52 -11.42 6.02 -15.09
CA ILE A 52 -11.63 6.20 -16.53
C ILE A 52 -11.56 4.81 -17.18
N GLN A 53 -12.68 4.35 -17.73
CA GLN A 53 -12.70 3.11 -18.48
C GLN A 53 -12.24 3.34 -19.92
N THR A 54 -11.48 2.37 -20.43
CA THR A 54 -10.99 2.38 -21.80
C THR A 54 -11.35 1.06 -22.46
N LYS A 55 -11.57 1.11 -23.77
CA LYS A 55 -11.98 -0.07 -24.56
C LYS A 55 -10.80 -0.77 -25.23
N SER A 56 -9.69 -0.05 -25.43
CA SER A 56 -8.48 -0.54 -26.09
C SER A 56 -7.24 0.18 -25.56
N HIS A 57 -6.06 -0.31 -25.96
CA HIS A 57 -4.79 0.33 -25.65
C HIS A 57 -4.68 1.73 -26.30
N GLU A 58 -5.14 1.88 -27.53
CA GLU A 58 -5.12 3.16 -28.26
C GLU A 58 -5.98 4.21 -27.56
N ASP A 59 -7.20 3.84 -27.14
CA ASP A 59 -8.12 4.69 -26.38
C ASP A 59 -7.56 5.08 -25.00
N LEU A 60 -6.77 4.20 -24.37
CA LEU A 60 -6.05 4.55 -23.14
C LEU A 60 -4.98 5.61 -23.39
N MET A 61 -4.17 5.43 -24.43
CA MET A 61 -3.07 6.34 -24.73
C MET A 61 -3.57 7.72 -25.18
N GLU A 62 -4.71 7.79 -25.86
CA GLU A 62 -5.36 9.06 -26.21
C GLU A 62 -5.82 9.83 -24.96
N LYS A 63 -6.55 9.17 -24.05
CA LYS A 63 -7.05 9.78 -22.81
C LYS A 63 -5.97 10.15 -21.79
N LEU A 64 -4.80 9.52 -21.85
CA LEU A 64 -3.66 9.88 -21.00
C LEU A 64 -2.87 11.09 -21.53
N ARG A 65 -3.04 11.43 -22.81
CA ARG A 65 -2.34 12.54 -23.48
C ARG A 65 -3.18 13.81 -23.60
N SER A 66 -4.51 13.70 -23.45
CA SER A 66 -5.47 14.80 -23.40
C SER A 66 -5.48 15.50 -22.06
#